data_AF-A0A432G5N8-F1
#
_entry.id   AF-A0A432G5N8-F1
#
_cell.length_a   1.000
_cell.length_b   1.000
_cell.length_c   1.000
_cell.angle_alpha   90.00
_cell.angle_beta   90.00
_cell.angle_gamma   90.00
#
_symmetry.space_group_name_H-M   'P 1'
#
loop_
_entity.id
_entity.type
_entity.pdbx_description
1 polymer ?
#
loop_
_entity_poly.entity_id
_entity_poly.type
_entity_poly.pdbx_seq_one_letter_code
_entity_poly.pdbx_strand_id
1 'polypeptide(L)'
;MGQEISDSNFSEADFRRFRDRLVAETALLEYWLAEGVMDDSEPMAGCELEAWLVTRQGLPAPINQSFLEAMDDPMVVPELSTFNVELNTRPHTLSTGLFDQMHQDLDELWHRCEAVAGELGAHMMMIGILPTVQKSDLCLENISGMQRYRALNEQVLRMREGAPLQLDIRAADHLFTQHYDVMLEAATTSFQIHLKVGARQAVRAYNLSKIISAPMVAVSANSPFLFGHELWDETRIPLFEQSVAVGASDYSKRVTFGVRYVEESIVECFQANRDRYPVLLPQLMDEPVESLAHLRLHNGTIWRWNRPLIGFSDDGRPHIRIEHRVVPSGPSTLDVVANAAFYFGLLHELMATESEPEKRLPFTRCKDNFYRAAYQGLDAQVMWLDGEEGNIAELCERRLLPQARAGLERMGMARP
;
A
#
# COMPACT_ATOMS: atom_id res chain seq x y z
N MET A 1 -3.10 -1.76 7.44
CA MET A 1 -4.32 -2.60 7.71
C MET A 1 -5.70 -1.95 7.54
N GLY A 2 -6.65 -2.70 6.96
CA GLY A 2 -8.10 -2.39 6.97
C GLY A 2 -8.77 -2.67 8.33
N GLN A 3 -9.91 -2.02 8.61
CA GLN A 3 -10.67 -2.20 9.85
C GLN A 3 -11.69 -3.36 9.69
N GLU A 4 -11.78 -4.25 10.68
CA GLU A 4 -12.80 -5.31 10.71
C GLU A 4 -14.21 -4.72 10.93
N ILE A 5 -15.24 -5.37 10.39
CA ILE A 5 -16.63 -4.93 10.48
C ILE A 5 -17.51 -5.99 11.12
N SER A 6 -18.66 -5.58 11.65
CA SER A 6 -19.56 -6.45 12.42
C SER A 6 -20.74 -7.03 11.63
N ASP A 7 -20.97 -6.55 10.41
CA ASP A 7 -22.08 -6.98 9.55
C ASP A 7 -21.63 -7.05 8.07
N SER A 8 -22.27 -7.90 7.28
CA SER A 8 -22.09 -8.00 5.82
C SER A 8 -23.32 -7.56 5.02
N ASN A 9 -24.49 -7.42 5.67
CA ASN A 9 -25.74 -7.03 5.01
C ASN A 9 -26.11 -5.57 5.31
N PHE A 10 -26.17 -4.75 4.27
CA PHE A 10 -26.39 -3.31 4.42
C PHE A 10 -27.66 -2.81 3.70
N SER A 11 -28.44 -1.99 4.40
CA SER A 11 -29.63 -1.33 3.87
C SER A 11 -29.30 0.03 3.24
N GLU A 12 -30.18 0.55 2.38
CA GLU A 12 -30.04 1.92 1.84
C GLU A 12 -30.02 3.01 2.92
N ALA A 13 -30.61 2.75 4.09
CA ALA A 13 -30.54 3.66 5.23
C ALA A 13 -29.13 3.73 5.81
N ASP A 14 -28.40 2.62 5.83
CA ASP A 14 -27.01 2.57 6.31
C ASP A 14 -26.10 3.36 5.38
N PHE A 15 -26.25 3.20 4.06
CA PHE A 15 -25.52 4.02 3.08
C PHE A 15 -25.79 5.51 3.22
N ARG A 16 -27.04 5.92 3.49
CA ARG A 16 -27.37 7.35 3.71
C ARG A 16 -26.69 7.87 4.98
N ARG A 17 -26.85 7.17 6.10
CA ARG A 17 -26.25 7.57 7.39
C ARG A 17 -24.73 7.59 7.34
N PHE A 18 -24.11 6.61 6.67
CA PHE A 18 -22.66 6.56 6.49
C PHE A 18 -22.17 7.80 5.74
N ARG A 19 -22.86 8.20 4.66
CA ARG A 19 -22.52 9.41 3.92
C ARG A 19 -22.66 10.67 4.77
N ASP A 20 -23.71 10.78 5.58
CA ASP A 20 -23.89 11.92 6.48
C ASP A 20 -22.75 12.02 7.50
N ARG A 21 -22.31 10.89 8.06
CA ARG A 21 -21.13 10.82 8.95
C ARG A 21 -19.85 11.17 8.22
N LEU A 22 -19.63 10.62 7.04
CA LEU A 22 -18.45 10.91 6.21
C LEU A 22 -18.35 12.39 5.86
N VAL A 23 -19.47 13.07 5.58
CA VAL A 23 -19.51 14.53 5.35
C VAL A 23 -19.05 15.29 6.59
N ALA A 24 -19.62 14.96 7.76
CA ALA A 24 -19.29 15.61 9.02
C ALA A 24 -17.83 15.41 9.43
N GLU A 25 -17.32 14.19 9.33
CA GLU A 25 -15.94 13.83 9.64
C GLU A 25 -14.95 14.48 8.66
N THR A 26 -15.28 14.56 7.37
CA THR A 26 -14.45 15.27 6.38
C THR A 26 -14.35 16.76 6.71
N ALA A 27 -15.47 17.39 7.10
CA ALA A 27 -15.49 18.79 7.49
C ALA A 27 -14.71 19.05 8.78
N LEU A 28 -14.74 18.11 9.74
CA LEU A 28 -13.94 18.18 10.96
C LEU A 28 -12.43 18.10 10.66
N LEU A 29 -12.01 17.18 9.78
CA LEU A 29 -10.61 17.08 9.36
C LEU A 29 -10.13 18.36 8.67
N GLU A 30 -10.96 18.97 7.83
CA GLU A 30 -10.68 20.25 7.19
C GLU A 30 -10.47 21.37 8.22
N TYR A 31 -11.36 21.44 9.22
CA TYR A 31 -11.22 22.37 10.35
C TYR A 31 -9.94 22.13 11.16
N TRP A 32 -9.61 20.88 11.50
CA TRP A 32 -8.39 20.55 12.24
C TRP A 32 -7.11 20.94 11.51
N LEU A 33 -7.08 20.77 10.20
CA LEU A 33 -5.96 21.20 9.37
C LEU A 33 -5.83 22.73 9.32
N ALA A 34 -6.95 23.45 9.21
CA ALA A 34 -6.97 24.91 9.19
C ALA A 34 -6.54 25.53 10.53
N GLU A 35 -6.97 24.94 11.65
CA GLU A 35 -6.70 25.45 13.00
C GLU A 35 -5.40 24.91 13.64
N GLY A 36 -4.67 24.03 12.93
CA GLY A 36 -3.41 23.48 13.43
C GLY A 36 -3.58 22.52 14.62
N VAL A 37 -4.65 21.73 14.64
CA VAL A 37 -4.93 20.72 15.68
C VAL A 37 -4.07 19.47 15.53
N MET A 38 -3.60 19.19 14.30
CA MET A 38 -2.83 17.99 13.97
C MET A 38 -1.51 17.91 14.73
N ASP A 39 -1.11 16.70 15.10
CA ASP A 39 0.16 16.44 15.76
C ASP A 39 1.34 16.64 14.80
N ASP A 40 2.05 17.74 15.01
CA ASP A 40 3.28 18.12 14.31
C ASP A 40 4.56 17.67 15.07
N SER A 41 4.46 16.65 15.93
CA SER A 41 5.63 16.07 16.61
C SER A 41 6.66 15.50 15.63
N GLU A 42 7.78 15.00 16.17
CA GLU A 42 8.80 14.30 15.39
C GLU A 42 8.20 13.23 14.47
N PRO A 43 8.70 13.13 13.23
CA PRO A 43 8.23 12.13 12.28
C PRO A 43 8.59 10.73 12.77
N MET A 44 7.73 9.77 12.41
CA MET A 44 7.88 8.36 12.75
C MET A 44 7.80 7.50 11.49
N ALA A 45 8.56 6.42 11.47
CA ALA A 45 8.61 5.43 10.41
C ALA A 45 8.00 4.12 10.92
N GLY A 46 7.30 3.40 10.06
CA GLY A 46 6.87 2.04 10.33
C GLY A 46 6.73 1.27 9.02
N CYS A 47 6.50 -0.03 9.10
CA CYS A 47 6.21 -0.84 7.93
C CYS A 47 5.22 -1.98 8.23
N GLU A 48 4.52 -2.38 7.17
CA GLU A 48 3.69 -3.59 7.08
C GLU A 48 4.33 -4.50 6.01
N LEU A 49 4.50 -5.79 6.28
CA LEU A 49 5.05 -6.78 5.35
C LEU A 49 4.05 -7.92 5.17
N GLU A 50 3.52 -8.08 3.97
CA GLU A 50 2.67 -9.22 3.61
C GLU A 50 3.53 -10.39 3.12
N ALA A 51 3.17 -11.61 3.49
CA ALA A 51 3.94 -12.81 3.14
C ALA A 51 3.03 -13.98 2.76
N TRP A 52 3.61 -14.95 2.04
CA TRP A 52 2.96 -16.20 1.68
C TRP A 52 3.29 -17.30 2.68
N LEU A 53 2.28 -18.09 3.05
CA LEU A 53 2.46 -19.42 3.60
C LEU A 53 2.49 -20.42 2.45
N VAL A 54 3.53 -21.24 2.38
CA VAL A 54 3.75 -22.18 1.29
C VAL A 54 4.08 -23.58 1.80
N THR A 55 3.68 -24.58 1.04
CA THR A 55 4.08 -25.97 1.24
C THR A 55 5.57 -26.16 0.93
N ARG A 56 6.13 -27.32 1.28
CA ARG A 56 7.51 -27.69 0.91
C ARG A 56 7.76 -27.67 -0.61
N GLN A 57 6.73 -27.83 -1.44
CA GLN A 57 6.81 -27.76 -2.90
C GLN A 57 6.69 -26.32 -3.42
N GLY A 58 6.55 -25.33 -2.54
CA GLY A 58 6.36 -23.94 -2.90
C GLY A 58 4.95 -23.60 -3.38
N LEU A 59 3.95 -24.46 -3.18
CA LEU A 59 2.53 -24.17 -3.47
C LEU A 59 1.89 -23.38 -2.32
N PRO A 60 0.85 -22.55 -2.56
CA PRO A 60 0.09 -21.92 -1.46
C PRO A 60 -0.35 -22.92 -0.40
N ALA A 61 -0.18 -22.58 0.88
CA ALA A 61 -0.61 -23.39 2.02
C ALA A 61 -1.78 -22.69 2.74
N PRO A 62 -3.04 -23.16 2.56
CA PRO A 62 -4.24 -22.51 3.12
C PRO A 62 -4.40 -22.80 4.62
N ILE A 63 -3.45 -22.32 5.44
CA ILE A 63 -3.34 -22.63 6.86
C ILE A 63 -3.21 -21.38 7.76
N ASN A 64 -3.49 -20.18 7.26
CA ASN A 64 -3.25 -18.94 8.00
C ASN A 64 -3.97 -18.92 9.35
N GLN A 65 -5.17 -19.47 9.45
CA GLN A 65 -5.93 -19.50 10.70
C GLN A 65 -5.17 -20.29 11.77
N SER A 66 -4.81 -21.54 11.47
CA SER A 66 -4.02 -22.39 12.38
C SER A 66 -2.66 -21.77 12.71
N PHE A 67 -2.05 -21.12 11.71
CA PHE A 67 -0.80 -20.40 11.89
C PHE A 67 -0.94 -19.21 12.85
N LEU A 68 -1.97 -18.37 12.69
CA LEU A 68 -2.23 -17.20 13.52
C LEU A 68 -2.61 -17.60 14.95
N GLU A 69 -3.40 -18.68 15.10
CA GLU A 69 -3.75 -19.26 16.41
C GLU A 69 -2.50 -19.78 17.14
N ALA A 70 -1.54 -20.38 16.42
CA ALA A 70 -0.27 -20.83 16.99
C ALA A 70 0.71 -19.68 17.26
N MET A 71 0.70 -18.65 16.41
CA MET A 71 1.57 -17.48 16.54
C MET A 71 1.17 -16.61 17.74
N ASP A 72 -0.14 -16.45 18.00
CA ASP A 72 -0.73 -15.69 19.11
C ASP A 72 -0.04 -14.33 19.35
N ASP A 73 0.26 -13.62 18.26
CA ASP A 73 0.93 -12.33 18.28
C ASP A 73 0.07 -11.29 17.55
N PRO A 74 -0.37 -10.20 18.23
CA PRO A 74 -1.21 -9.18 17.60
C PRO A 74 -0.50 -8.40 16.48
N MET A 75 0.82 -8.51 16.36
CA MET A 75 1.59 -7.94 15.25
C MET A 75 1.49 -8.79 13.98
N VAL A 76 0.95 -10.01 14.05
CA VAL A 76 0.74 -10.89 12.90
C VAL A 76 -0.74 -11.09 12.68
N VAL A 77 -1.22 -10.68 11.51
CA VAL A 77 -2.65 -10.55 11.24
C VAL A 77 -3.02 -11.29 9.95
N PRO A 78 -4.27 -11.76 9.82
CA PRO A 78 -4.73 -12.40 8.59
C PRO A 78 -4.77 -11.40 7.44
N GLU A 79 -4.51 -11.90 6.23
CA GLU A 79 -4.83 -11.20 4.99
C GLU A 79 -6.04 -11.82 4.25
N LEU A 80 -6.41 -11.29 3.07
CA LEU A 80 -7.59 -11.72 2.32
C LEU A 80 -7.68 -13.24 2.13
N SER A 81 -6.56 -13.91 1.84
CA SER A 81 -6.53 -15.36 1.64
C SER A 81 -6.08 -16.13 2.88
N THR A 82 -6.43 -17.41 2.89
CA THR A 82 -5.99 -18.38 3.90
C THR A 82 -4.51 -18.75 3.80
N PHE A 83 -3.77 -18.23 2.83
CA PHE A 83 -2.33 -18.48 2.63
C PHE A 83 -1.50 -17.20 2.66
N ASN A 84 -2.09 -16.06 3.03
CA ASN A 84 -1.36 -14.82 3.28
C ASN A 84 -1.52 -14.37 4.73
N VAL A 85 -0.46 -13.75 5.23
CA VAL A 85 -0.40 -13.09 6.54
C VAL A 85 0.33 -11.77 6.39
N GLU A 86 0.04 -10.82 7.28
CA GLU A 86 0.75 -9.54 7.34
C GLU A 86 1.47 -9.41 8.68
N LEU A 87 2.73 -9.00 8.61
CA LEU A 87 3.62 -8.72 9.73
C LEU A 87 3.69 -7.20 9.91
N ASN A 88 3.26 -6.73 11.06
CA ASN A 88 3.31 -5.34 11.44
C ASN A 88 4.56 -5.08 12.29
N THR A 89 5.16 -3.89 12.14
CA THR A 89 6.24 -3.43 13.01
C THR A 89 5.79 -2.26 13.87
N ARG A 90 6.45 -2.07 15.02
CA ARG A 90 6.21 -0.89 15.84
C ARG A 90 6.79 0.33 15.14
N PRO A 91 6.11 1.50 15.22
CA PRO A 91 6.67 2.70 14.63
C PRO A 91 7.85 3.21 15.47
N HIS A 92 8.90 3.67 14.81
CA HIS A 92 10.09 4.25 15.41
C HIS A 92 10.25 5.71 15.02
N THR A 93 10.85 6.52 15.89
CA THR A 93 11.28 7.88 15.54
C THR A 93 12.32 7.82 14.41
N LEU A 94 12.29 8.81 13.50
CA LEU A 94 13.33 8.96 12.48
C LEU A 94 14.63 9.50 13.10
N SER A 95 15.38 8.63 13.76
CA SER A 95 16.66 8.95 14.42
C SER A 95 17.78 7.97 14.03
N THR A 96 19.02 8.28 14.42
CA THR A 96 20.17 7.38 14.26
C THR A 96 19.86 5.97 14.77
N GLY A 97 20.18 4.95 13.97
CA GLY A 97 19.91 3.54 14.28
C GLY A 97 18.53 3.03 13.84
N LEU A 98 17.68 3.86 13.23
CA LEU A 98 16.34 3.47 12.74
C LEU A 98 16.37 2.17 11.92
N PHE A 99 17.20 2.07 10.89
CA PHE A 99 17.21 0.91 10.00
C PHE A 99 17.75 -0.35 10.65
N ASP A 100 18.71 -0.22 11.58
CA ASP A 100 19.18 -1.36 12.36
C ASP A 100 18.05 -1.89 13.26
N GLN A 101 17.27 -1.00 13.88
CA GLN A 101 16.11 -1.37 14.69
C GLN A 101 14.98 -1.99 13.85
N MET A 102 14.61 -1.35 12.73
CA MET A 102 13.59 -1.88 11.81
C MET A 102 13.98 -3.27 11.29
N HIS A 103 15.26 -3.47 10.96
CA HIS A 103 15.76 -4.77 10.53
C HIS A 103 15.69 -5.79 11.66
N GLN A 104 16.16 -5.47 12.87
CA GLN A 104 16.08 -6.37 14.02
C GLN A 104 14.65 -6.76 14.35
N ASP A 105 13.73 -5.79 14.48
CA ASP A 105 12.32 -6.05 14.81
C ASP A 105 11.64 -6.94 13.77
N LEU A 106 11.88 -6.67 12.47
CA LEU A 106 11.29 -7.45 11.39
C LEU A 106 11.92 -8.84 11.26
N ASP A 107 13.23 -8.96 11.42
CA ASP A 107 13.98 -10.22 11.32
C ASP A 107 13.64 -11.18 12.47
N GLU A 108 13.54 -10.66 13.70
CA GLU A 108 13.08 -11.42 14.86
C GLU A 108 11.64 -11.90 14.68
N LEU A 109 10.73 -11.03 14.21
CA LEU A 109 9.35 -11.40 13.93
C LEU A 109 9.27 -12.45 12.82
N TRP A 110 10.00 -12.26 11.73
CA TRP A 110 10.07 -13.20 10.60
C TRP A 110 10.54 -14.58 11.04
N HIS A 111 11.61 -14.66 11.83
CA HIS A 111 12.14 -15.94 12.30
C HIS A 111 11.18 -16.69 13.22
N ARG A 112 10.43 -15.99 14.08
CA ARG A 112 9.37 -16.61 14.88
C ARG A 112 8.26 -17.15 13.99
N CYS A 113 7.81 -16.36 13.02
CA CYS A 113 6.78 -16.78 12.09
C CYS A 113 7.23 -17.99 11.24
N GLU A 114 8.46 -18.00 10.72
CA GLU A 114 9.00 -19.16 9.98
C GLU A 114 9.07 -20.42 10.85
N ALA A 115 9.45 -20.29 12.13
CA ALA A 115 9.46 -21.43 13.07
C ALA A 115 8.05 -22.00 13.28
N VAL A 116 7.05 -21.15 13.52
CA VAL A 116 5.64 -21.57 13.69
C VAL A 116 5.10 -22.20 12.40
N ALA A 117 5.39 -21.62 11.23
CA ALA A 117 5.02 -22.21 9.95
C ALA A 117 5.64 -23.62 9.78
N GLY A 118 6.92 -23.77 10.16
CA GLY A 118 7.65 -25.04 10.14
C GLY A 118 7.03 -26.13 11.02
N GLU A 119 6.58 -25.78 12.23
CA GLU A 119 5.85 -26.70 13.13
C GLU A 119 4.53 -27.21 12.51
N LEU A 120 3.91 -26.40 11.65
CA LEU A 120 2.70 -26.73 10.91
C LEU A 120 2.98 -27.37 9.53
N GLY A 121 4.25 -27.65 9.21
CA GLY A 121 4.65 -28.29 7.95
C GLY A 121 4.62 -27.37 6.72
N ALA A 122 4.70 -26.06 6.94
CA ALA A 122 4.77 -25.01 5.92
C ALA A 122 6.04 -24.16 6.05
N HIS A 123 6.21 -23.22 5.14
CA HIS A 123 7.25 -22.20 5.12
C HIS A 123 6.64 -20.84 4.82
N MET A 124 7.37 -19.78 5.16
CA MET A 124 7.06 -18.43 4.72
C MET A 124 7.85 -18.05 3.47
N MET A 125 7.26 -17.20 2.63
CA MET A 125 7.92 -16.64 1.47
C MET A 125 7.60 -15.16 1.29
N MET A 126 8.66 -14.36 1.17
CA MET A 126 8.64 -12.93 0.90
C MET A 126 8.72 -12.72 -0.62
N ILE A 127 7.58 -12.56 -1.30
CA ILE A 127 7.54 -12.36 -2.76
C ILE A 127 6.26 -11.68 -3.23
N GLY A 128 6.38 -10.71 -4.15
CA GLY A 128 5.23 -9.91 -4.62
C GLY A 128 4.08 -10.73 -5.23
N ILE A 129 4.39 -11.70 -6.08
CA ILE A 129 3.45 -12.73 -6.57
C ILE A 129 4.16 -14.08 -6.51
N LEU A 130 3.52 -15.08 -5.89
CA LEU A 130 4.05 -16.44 -5.84
C LEU A 130 3.96 -17.10 -7.23
N PRO A 131 5.07 -17.47 -7.90
CA PRO A 131 5.03 -17.96 -9.28
C PRO A 131 4.25 -19.28 -9.48
N THR A 132 4.13 -20.07 -8.42
CA THR A 132 3.43 -21.35 -8.41
C THR A 132 1.92 -21.22 -8.19
N VAL A 133 1.43 -20.03 -7.80
CA VAL A 133 0.00 -19.79 -7.58
C VAL A 133 -0.78 -20.10 -8.85
N GLN A 134 -1.85 -20.84 -8.71
CA GLN A 134 -2.77 -21.16 -9.79
C GLN A 134 -4.07 -20.39 -9.61
N LYS A 135 -4.79 -20.21 -10.72
CA LYS A 135 -6.11 -19.58 -10.70
C LYS A 135 -7.08 -20.33 -9.78
N SER A 136 -6.95 -21.65 -9.66
CA SER A 136 -7.78 -22.48 -8.77
C SER A 136 -7.53 -22.22 -7.29
N ASP A 137 -6.36 -21.69 -6.91
CA ASP A 137 -6.04 -21.39 -5.52
C ASP A 137 -6.71 -20.09 -5.07
N LEU A 138 -6.94 -19.17 -6.00
CA LEU A 138 -7.64 -17.91 -5.77
C LEU A 138 -9.14 -18.17 -5.90
N CYS A 139 -9.78 -18.65 -4.85
CA CYS A 139 -11.21 -18.91 -4.83
C CYS A 139 -11.78 -18.66 -3.43
N LEU A 140 -13.11 -18.49 -3.34
CA LEU A 140 -13.79 -18.22 -2.07
C LEU A 140 -13.61 -19.29 -0.99
N GLU A 141 -13.18 -20.52 -1.34
CA GLU A 141 -12.85 -21.56 -0.35
C GLU A 141 -11.58 -21.22 0.42
N ASN A 142 -10.70 -20.42 -0.18
CA ASN A 142 -9.45 -19.93 0.41
C ASN A 142 -9.55 -18.47 0.89
N ILE A 143 -10.76 -17.93 1.10
CA ILE A 143 -10.92 -16.61 1.72
C ILE A 143 -10.79 -16.73 3.24
N SER A 144 -10.08 -15.78 3.87
CA SER A 144 -9.99 -15.69 5.32
C SER A 144 -11.39 -15.50 5.94
N GLY A 145 -11.58 -16.07 7.14
CA GLY A 145 -12.88 -16.14 7.82
C GLY A 145 -13.45 -14.81 8.33
N MET A 146 -12.79 -13.68 8.08
CA MET A 146 -13.22 -12.35 8.54
C MET A 146 -14.44 -11.84 7.78
N GLN A 147 -15.35 -11.15 8.48
CA GLN A 147 -16.58 -10.62 7.89
C GLN A 147 -16.31 -9.54 6.85
N ARG A 148 -15.27 -8.73 7.06
CA ARG A 148 -14.91 -7.66 6.14
C ARG A 148 -14.65 -8.18 4.72
N TYR A 149 -14.00 -9.33 4.58
CA TYR A 149 -13.61 -9.86 3.27
C TYR A 149 -14.82 -10.40 2.51
N ARG A 150 -15.75 -11.04 3.23
CA ARG A 150 -17.04 -11.46 2.65
C ARG A 150 -17.87 -10.26 2.20
N ALA A 151 -18.01 -9.25 3.06
CA ALA A 151 -18.72 -8.03 2.72
C ALA A 151 -18.06 -7.29 1.54
N LEU A 152 -16.73 -7.24 1.49
CA LEU A 152 -15.99 -6.66 0.38
C LEU A 152 -16.31 -7.36 -0.93
N ASN A 153 -16.24 -8.69 -0.95
CA ASN A 153 -16.59 -9.51 -2.12
C ASN A 153 -18.01 -9.23 -2.61
N GLU A 154 -18.99 -9.28 -1.70
CA GLU A 154 -20.39 -9.03 -2.02
C GLU A 154 -20.64 -7.63 -2.59
N GLN A 155 -20.06 -6.59 -1.97
CA GLN A 155 -20.24 -5.21 -2.42
C GLN A 155 -19.53 -4.92 -3.73
N VAL A 156 -18.33 -5.48 -3.96
CA VAL A 156 -17.63 -5.39 -5.25
C VAL A 156 -18.47 -6.00 -6.36
N LEU A 157 -18.95 -7.24 -6.18
CA LEU A 157 -19.78 -7.92 -7.19
C LEU A 157 -21.11 -7.20 -7.41
N ARG A 158 -21.72 -6.65 -6.36
CA ARG A 158 -22.95 -5.83 -6.45
C ARG A 158 -22.72 -4.57 -7.29
N MET A 159 -21.62 -3.85 -7.07
CA MET A 159 -21.25 -2.67 -7.86
C MET A 159 -20.99 -3.00 -9.34
N ARG A 160 -20.65 -4.25 -9.63
CA ARG A 160 -20.45 -4.77 -10.99
C ARG A 160 -21.70 -5.37 -11.62
N GLU A 161 -22.84 -5.31 -10.93
CA GLU A 161 -24.09 -5.95 -11.37
C GLU A 161 -23.91 -7.46 -11.66
N GLY A 162 -23.01 -8.12 -10.90
CA GLY A 162 -22.66 -9.53 -11.07
C GLY A 162 -21.73 -9.83 -12.26
N ALA A 163 -21.26 -8.82 -13.00
CA ALA A 163 -20.30 -9.03 -14.07
C ALA A 163 -18.93 -9.49 -13.52
N PRO A 164 -18.29 -10.50 -14.14
CA PRO A 164 -16.99 -10.98 -13.68
C PRO A 164 -15.93 -9.88 -13.75
N LEU A 165 -14.92 -10.00 -12.91
CA LEU A 165 -13.66 -9.30 -13.07
C LEU A 165 -12.97 -9.81 -14.33
N GLN A 166 -12.42 -8.89 -15.10
CA GLN A 166 -11.65 -9.20 -16.31
C GLN A 166 -10.20 -8.80 -16.04
N LEU A 167 -9.31 -9.74 -16.27
CA LEU A 167 -7.88 -9.54 -16.24
C LEU A 167 -7.35 -9.64 -17.68
N ASP A 168 -6.79 -8.55 -18.21
CA ASP A 168 -6.10 -8.46 -19.50
C ASP A 168 -4.74 -7.80 -19.24
N ILE A 169 -3.69 -8.63 -19.10
CA ILE A 169 -2.30 -8.16 -18.89
C ILE A 169 -1.47 -8.61 -20.08
N ARG A 170 -0.90 -7.63 -20.79
CA ARG A 170 -0.07 -7.85 -21.98
C ARG A 170 1.38 -7.50 -21.68
N ALA A 171 2.28 -8.42 -22.02
CA ALA A 171 3.72 -8.28 -21.91
C ALA A 171 4.41 -9.22 -22.92
N ALA A 172 5.48 -9.92 -22.50
CA ALA A 172 6.06 -11.04 -23.26
C ALA A 172 5.00 -12.11 -23.53
N ASP A 173 4.29 -12.53 -22.48
CA ASP A 173 3.06 -13.31 -22.59
C ASP A 173 1.80 -12.41 -22.51
N HIS A 174 0.67 -12.97 -22.94
CA HIS A 174 -0.65 -12.35 -22.78
C HIS A 174 -1.51 -13.19 -21.85
N LEU A 175 -1.85 -12.65 -20.69
CA LEU A 175 -2.82 -13.25 -19.77
C LEU A 175 -4.18 -12.58 -19.94
N PHE A 176 -5.16 -13.34 -20.44
CA PHE A 176 -6.56 -12.94 -20.46
C PHE A 176 -7.41 -13.95 -19.67
N THR A 177 -8.07 -13.51 -18.60
CA THR A 177 -8.94 -14.39 -17.83
C THR A 177 -10.09 -13.64 -17.14
N GLN A 178 -11.10 -14.39 -16.73
CA GLN A 178 -12.23 -13.89 -15.95
C GLN A 178 -12.25 -14.52 -14.56
N HIS A 179 -12.66 -13.74 -13.57
CA HIS A 179 -12.81 -14.17 -12.19
C HIS A 179 -14.12 -13.66 -11.59
N TYR A 180 -14.69 -14.40 -10.64
CA TYR A 180 -16.06 -14.19 -10.16
C TYR A 180 -16.12 -13.79 -8.68
N ASP A 181 -14.97 -13.49 -8.09
CA ASP A 181 -14.82 -13.03 -6.72
C ASP A 181 -13.53 -12.19 -6.60
N VAL A 182 -13.31 -11.57 -5.45
CA VAL A 182 -12.17 -10.65 -5.22
C VAL A 182 -10.82 -11.33 -5.04
N MET A 183 -10.72 -12.67 -5.08
CA MET A 183 -9.49 -13.39 -4.70
C MET A 183 -8.29 -13.15 -5.61
N LEU A 184 -8.46 -12.55 -6.78
CA LEU A 184 -7.32 -12.06 -7.58
C LEU A 184 -6.43 -11.08 -6.80
N GLU A 185 -7.00 -10.31 -5.87
CA GLU A 185 -6.24 -9.43 -4.98
C GLU A 185 -5.26 -10.22 -4.08
N ALA A 186 -5.62 -11.43 -3.65
CA ALA A 186 -4.77 -12.21 -2.77
C ALA A 186 -3.48 -12.72 -3.43
N ALA A 187 -3.36 -12.64 -4.75
CA ALA A 187 -2.10 -12.95 -5.42
C ALA A 187 -1.04 -11.86 -5.23
N THR A 188 -1.39 -10.71 -4.63
CA THR A 188 -0.48 -9.57 -4.46
C THR A 188 -0.06 -9.42 -3.01
N THR A 189 1.23 -9.58 -2.71
CA THR A 189 1.80 -9.22 -1.41
C THR A 189 2.80 -8.06 -1.53
N SER A 190 2.91 -7.24 -0.50
CA SER A 190 3.61 -5.97 -0.54
C SER A 190 4.42 -5.69 0.73
N PHE A 191 5.37 -4.78 0.58
CA PHE A 191 6.03 -4.11 1.69
C PHE A 191 5.55 -2.65 1.72
N GLN A 192 4.79 -2.28 2.73
CA GLN A 192 4.17 -0.96 2.83
C GLN A 192 5.00 -0.08 3.78
N ILE A 193 5.54 1.03 3.28
CA ILE A 193 6.35 1.96 4.08
C ILE A 193 5.46 3.07 4.60
N HIS A 194 5.46 3.28 5.92
CA HIS A 194 4.68 4.33 6.57
C HIS A 194 5.58 5.45 7.07
N LEU A 195 5.18 6.69 6.82
CA LEU A 195 5.81 7.90 7.34
C LEU A 195 4.76 8.79 7.99
N LYS A 196 4.88 9.03 9.30
CA LYS A 196 4.18 10.13 9.97
C LYS A 196 4.86 11.45 9.60
N VAL A 197 4.08 12.41 9.13
CA VAL A 197 4.55 13.74 8.69
C VAL A 197 3.74 14.84 9.37
N GLY A 198 4.38 15.98 9.62
CA GLY A 198 3.67 17.19 10.05
C GLY A 198 2.70 17.70 8.98
N ALA A 199 1.60 18.30 9.38
CA ALA A 199 0.52 18.75 8.51
C ALA A 199 1.02 19.73 7.43
N ARG A 200 1.94 20.64 7.80
CA ARG A 200 2.54 21.60 6.85
C ARG A 200 3.41 20.94 5.78
N GLN A 201 3.91 19.75 6.04
CA GLN A 201 4.77 19.00 5.12
C GLN A 201 4.00 17.94 4.31
N ALA A 202 2.76 17.63 4.70
CA ALA A 202 2.00 16.51 4.16
C ALA A 202 1.81 16.58 2.64
N VAL A 203 1.47 17.75 2.08
CA VAL A 203 1.32 17.94 0.62
C VAL A 203 2.62 17.60 -0.11
N ARG A 204 3.73 18.18 0.36
CA ARG A 204 5.04 18.00 -0.27
C ARG A 204 5.54 16.56 -0.16
N ALA A 205 5.41 15.95 1.02
CA ALA A 205 5.77 14.56 1.24
C ALA A 205 4.93 13.60 0.37
N TYR A 206 3.63 13.85 0.26
CA TYR A 206 2.73 13.05 -0.58
C TYR A 206 3.07 13.15 -2.07
N ASN A 207 3.29 14.36 -2.59
CA ASN A 207 3.64 14.58 -3.99
C ASN A 207 5.02 13.99 -4.32
N LEU A 208 6.00 14.16 -3.44
CA LEU A 208 7.32 13.53 -3.60
C LEU A 208 7.23 12.01 -3.56
N SER A 209 6.40 11.43 -2.70
CA SER A 209 6.21 9.97 -2.67
C SER A 209 5.67 9.43 -4.00
N LYS A 210 4.81 10.19 -4.70
CA LYS A 210 4.40 9.87 -6.08
C LYS A 210 5.58 9.93 -7.05
N ILE A 211 6.39 10.99 -6.99
CA ILE A 211 7.57 11.16 -7.86
C ILE A 211 8.56 10.01 -7.67
N ILE A 212 8.81 9.62 -6.42
CA ILE A 212 9.73 8.54 -6.02
C ILE A 212 9.20 7.14 -6.39
N SER A 213 7.90 7.00 -6.67
CA SER A 213 7.28 5.69 -6.91
C SER A 213 7.87 4.93 -8.10
N ALA A 214 8.27 5.62 -9.17
CA ALA A 214 8.86 4.96 -10.34
C ALA A 214 10.24 4.33 -10.01
N PRO A 215 11.21 5.06 -9.43
CA PRO A 215 12.44 4.47 -8.91
C PRO A 215 12.20 3.30 -7.95
N MET A 216 11.27 3.48 -7.00
CA MET A 216 10.96 2.44 -6.00
C MET A 216 10.48 1.15 -6.64
N VAL A 217 9.53 1.20 -7.57
CA VAL A 217 9.08 0.00 -8.29
C VAL A 217 10.22 -0.63 -9.08
N ALA A 218 11.00 0.16 -9.82
CA ALA A 218 12.06 -0.39 -10.67
C ALA A 218 13.13 -1.15 -9.86
N VAL A 219 13.60 -0.59 -8.74
CA VAL A 219 14.65 -1.22 -7.93
C VAL A 219 14.16 -2.41 -7.12
N SER A 220 12.85 -2.53 -6.89
CA SER A 220 12.27 -3.54 -6.00
C SER A 220 11.41 -4.59 -6.71
N ALA A 221 11.21 -4.49 -8.03
CA ALA A 221 10.36 -5.39 -8.81
C ALA A 221 10.63 -6.87 -8.46
N ASN A 222 9.58 -7.57 -8.03
CA ASN A 222 9.68 -8.93 -7.49
C ASN A 222 8.38 -9.72 -7.74
N SER A 223 7.73 -9.48 -8.88
CA SER A 223 6.51 -10.19 -9.28
C SER A 223 6.37 -10.44 -10.80
N PRO A 224 7.36 -11.04 -11.48
CA PRO A 224 7.34 -11.18 -12.94
C PRO A 224 6.38 -12.25 -13.49
N PHE A 225 5.91 -13.19 -12.66
CA PHE A 225 5.10 -14.32 -13.11
C PHE A 225 3.73 -14.38 -12.45
N LEU A 226 2.70 -14.75 -13.22
CA LEU A 226 1.36 -15.05 -12.71
C LEU A 226 0.72 -16.17 -13.54
N PHE A 227 0.21 -17.20 -12.87
CA PHE A 227 -0.40 -18.38 -13.53
C PHE A 227 0.47 -18.99 -14.63
N GLY A 228 1.80 -19.02 -14.42
CA GLY A 228 2.77 -19.55 -15.38
C GLY A 228 3.05 -18.68 -16.61
N HIS A 229 2.62 -17.42 -16.62
CA HIS A 229 2.90 -16.46 -17.69
C HIS A 229 3.98 -15.47 -17.24
N GLU A 230 4.92 -15.17 -18.13
CA GLU A 230 5.92 -14.10 -17.96
C GLU A 230 5.29 -12.75 -18.36
N LEU A 231 5.06 -11.88 -17.37
CA LEU A 231 4.29 -10.66 -17.53
C LEU A 231 5.16 -9.41 -17.33
N TRP A 232 4.75 -8.48 -16.48
CA TRP A 232 5.50 -7.25 -16.15
C TRP A 232 6.50 -7.58 -15.05
N ASP A 233 7.67 -6.93 -15.02
CA ASP A 233 8.64 -7.11 -13.92
C ASP A 233 8.01 -6.94 -12.53
N GLU A 234 7.04 -6.02 -12.44
CA GLU A 234 6.15 -5.88 -11.29
C GLU A 234 4.66 -6.04 -11.71
N THR A 235 4.23 -7.27 -11.98
CA THR A 235 2.85 -7.63 -12.41
C THR A 235 1.79 -7.33 -11.36
N ARG A 236 2.19 -7.18 -10.11
CA ARG A 236 1.29 -6.79 -9.02
C ARG A 236 0.53 -5.49 -9.33
N ILE A 237 1.17 -4.54 -10.04
CA ILE A 237 0.55 -3.26 -10.39
C ILE A 237 -0.70 -3.45 -11.27
N PRO A 238 -0.59 -4.01 -12.50
CA PRO A 238 -1.77 -4.23 -13.34
C PRO A 238 -2.73 -5.28 -12.76
N LEU A 239 -2.25 -6.28 -12.01
CA LEU A 239 -3.11 -7.27 -11.37
C LEU A 239 -4.05 -6.63 -10.36
N PHE A 240 -3.51 -5.86 -9.41
CA PHE A 240 -4.34 -5.26 -8.36
C PHE A 240 -5.28 -4.18 -8.93
N GLU A 241 -4.82 -3.40 -9.90
CA GLU A 241 -5.66 -2.40 -10.58
C GLU A 241 -6.89 -3.02 -11.28
N GLN A 242 -6.76 -4.26 -11.77
CA GLN A 242 -7.84 -4.97 -12.46
C GLN A 242 -8.69 -5.86 -11.54
N SER A 243 -8.12 -6.38 -10.43
CA SER A 243 -8.82 -7.28 -9.51
C SER A 243 -9.96 -6.61 -8.72
N VAL A 244 -9.90 -5.30 -8.54
CA VAL A 244 -10.95 -4.52 -7.87
C VAL A 244 -11.32 -3.28 -8.67
N ALA A 245 -11.37 -3.43 -10.00
CA ALA A 245 -11.76 -2.39 -10.96
C ALA A 245 -13.26 -2.04 -10.85
N VAL A 246 -13.68 -1.53 -9.70
CA VAL A 246 -15.00 -0.97 -9.42
C VAL A 246 -14.91 0.55 -9.37
N GLY A 247 -15.86 1.21 -9.99
CA GLY A 247 -15.91 2.66 -10.16
C GLY A 247 -16.86 3.03 -11.30
N ALA A 248 -17.47 4.20 -11.23
CA ALA A 248 -18.36 4.70 -12.29
C ALA A 248 -17.58 5.30 -13.49
N SER A 249 -16.26 5.49 -13.35
CA SER A 249 -15.36 6.06 -14.35
C SER A 249 -13.89 5.75 -14.03
N ASP A 250 -12.98 6.01 -14.98
CA ASP A 250 -11.52 5.93 -14.77
C ASP A 250 -11.01 6.77 -13.58
N TYR A 251 -11.74 7.82 -13.21
CA TYR A 251 -11.41 8.69 -12.07
C TYR A 251 -11.90 8.17 -10.72
N SER A 252 -12.58 7.03 -10.71
CA SER A 252 -13.14 6.38 -9.51
C SER A 252 -12.69 4.93 -9.34
N LYS A 253 -11.69 4.48 -10.12
CA LYS A 253 -10.97 3.23 -9.86
C LYS A 253 -10.35 3.28 -8.47
N ARG A 254 -10.59 2.24 -7.67
CA ARG A 254 -10.18 2.20 -6.26
C ARG A 254 -8.70 1.93 -6.08
N VAL A 255 -8.11 1.06 -6.90
CA VAL A 255 -6.66 0.92 -7.00
C VAL A 255 -6.17 1.85 -8.09
N THR A 256 -5.25 2.76 -7.74
CA THR A 256 -4.83 3.80 -8.68
C THR A 256 -3.54 4.49 -8.25
N PHE A 257 -2.76 4.96 -9.23
CA PHE A 257 -1.70 5.93 -8.99
C PHE A 257 -2.24 7.31 -8.53
N GLY A 258 -3.50 7.59 -8.82
CA GLY A 258 -4.16 8.89 -8.65
C GLY A 258 -4.32 9.64 -9.97
N VAL A 259 -4.83 10.87 -9.87
CA VAL A 259 -5.25 11.65 -11.06
C VAL A 259 -4.60 13.02 -11.17
N ARG A 260 -3.96 13.51 -10.10
CA ARG A 260 -3.14 14.72 -10.03
C ARG A 260 -2.27 14.72 -8.77
N TYR A 261 -1.36 15.68 -8.70
CA TYR A 261 -0.72 16.09 -7.44
C TYR A 261 -1.71 16.86 -6.56
N VAL A 262 -1.46 16.87 -5.26
CA VAL A 262 -2.17 17.73 -4.30
C VAL A 262 -1.62 19.16 -4.43
N GLU A 263 -2.47 20.17 -4.31
CA GLU A 263 -2.10 21.56 -4.58
C GLU A 263 -1.99 22.40 -3.31
N GLU A 264 -3.05 22.45 -2.51
CA GLU A 264 -3.17 23.31 -1.33
C GLU A 264 -3.10 22.52 -0.02
N SER A 265 -3.82 21.41 0.08
CA SER A 265 -3.95 20.66 1.34
C SER A 265 -4.19 19.18 1.12
N ILE A 266 -3.63 18.36 2.02
CA ILE A 266 -3.83 16.90 1.98
C ILE A 266 -5.31 16.52 2.14
N VAL A 267 -6.15 17.41 2.67
CA VAL A 267 -7.60 17.21 2.77
C VAL A 267 -8.26 16.99 1.41
N GLU A 268 -7.67 17.50 0.33
CA GLU A 268 -8.15 17.31 -1.04
C GLU A 268 -8.29 15.83 -1.40
N CYS A 269 -7.41 14.96 -0.87
CA CYS A 269 -7.53 13.52 -1.06
C CYS A 269 -8.79 12.96 -0.42
N PHE A 270 -9.15 13.43 0.79
CA PHE A 270 -10.31 12.97 1.54
C PHE A 270 -11.62 13.57 1.01
N GLN A 271 -11.61 14.84 0.57
CA GLN A 271 -12.71 15.44 -0.18
C GLN A 271 -12.97 14.68 -1.48
N ALA A 272 -11.92 14.37 -2.25
CA ALA A 272 -12.05 13.55 -3.44
C ALA A 272 -12.57 12.13 -3.15
N ASN A 273 -12.18 11.52 -2.02
CA ASN A 273 -12.73 10.24 -1.57
C ASN A 273 -14.25 10.32 -1.39
N ARG A 274 -14.72 11.32 -0.65
CA ARG A 274 -16.14 11.56 -0.38
C ARG A 274 -16.93 11.82 -1.66
N ASP A 275 -16.38 12.64 -2.56
CA ASP A 275 -17.12 13.15 -3.72
C ASP A 275 -17.14 12.17 -4.90
N ARG A 276 -16.08 11.36 -5.08
CA ARG A 276 -15.90 10.53 -6.30
C ARG A 276 -16.11 9.04 -6.10
N TYR A 277 -15.94 8.54 -4.88
CA TYR A 277 -15.97 7.11 -4.62
C TYR A 277 -17.28 6.76 -3.90
N PRO A 278 -18.15 5.95 -4.50
CA PRO A 278 -19.30 5.41 -3.79
C PRO A 278 -18.85 4.73 -2.49
N VAL A 279 -19.69 4.74 -1.45
CA VAL A 279 -19.39 3.99 -0.22
C VAL A 279 -19.40 2.50 -0.58
N LEU A 280 -18.32 1.78 -0.22
CA LEU A 280 -18.23 0.33 -0.45
C LEU A 280 -18.73 -0.45 0.77
N LEU A 281 -18.24 -0.09 1.95
CA LEU A 281 -18.60 -0.72 3.23
C LEU A 281 -19.31 0.31 4.10
N PRO A 282 -20.66 0.36 4.10
CA PRO A 282 -21.44 1.34 4.87
C PRO A 282 -21.62 0.90 6.34
N GLN A 283 -20.59 0.35 6.97
CA GLN A 283 -20.61 -0.03 8.38
C GLN A 283 -20.75 1.23 9.23
N LEU A 284 -21.84 1.33 9.98
CA LEU A 284 -22.02 2.39 10.96
C LEU A 284 -21.26 2.03 12.23
N MET A 285 -20.43 2.96 12.69
CA MET A 285 -19.65 2.83 13.93
C MET A 285 -20.21 3.80 14.96
N ASP A 286 -20.50 3.31 16.16
CA ASP A 286 -20.97 4.14 17.29
C ASP A 286 -19.77 4.83 17.96
N GLU A 287 -19.09 5.65 17.17
CA GLU A 287 -17.91 6.41 17.59
C GLU A 287 -18.18 7.92 17.50
N PRO A 288 -17.53 8.73 18.36
CA PRO A 288 -17.59 10.18 18.26
C PRO A 288 -17.03 10.66 16.92
N VAL A 289 -17.50 11.81 16.42
CA VAL A 289 -17.06 12.36 15.11
C VAL A 289 -15.55 12.60 15.06
N GLU A 290 -14.95 12.88 16.22
CA GLU A 290 -13.53 13.07 16.43
C GLU A 290 -12.69 11.80 16.17
N SER A 291 -13.27 10.59 16.14
CA SER A 291 -12.48 9.40 15.77
C SER A 291 -12.27 9.26 14.27
N LEU A 292 -13.02 10.03 13.46
CA LEU A 292 -13.04 9.97 12.01
C LEU A 292 -13.23 8.54 11.47
N ALA A 293 -14.01 7.72 12.17
CA ALA A 293 -14.15 6.29 11.90
C ALA A 293 -14.62 6.01 10.48
N HIS A 294 -15.66 6.71 10.01
CA HIS A 294 -16.26 6.49 8.69
C HIS A 294 -15.35 7.02 7.57
N LEU A 295 -14.64 8.14 7.80
CA LEU A 295 -13.62 8.68 6.90
C LEU A 295 -12.44 7.71 6.76
N ARG A 296 -11.95 7.15 7.87
CA ARG A 296 -10.85 6.18 7.89
C ARG A 296 -11.26 4.88 7.21
N LEU A 297 -12.45 4.35 7.51
CA LEU A 297 -12.97 3.14 6.86
C LEU A 297 -13.15 3.36 5.35
N HIS A 298 -13.76 4.48 4.93
CA HIS A 298 -13.94 4.79 3.51
C HIS A 298 -12.59 4.92 2.78
N ASN A 299 -11.62 5.61 3.38
CA ASN A 299 -10.26 5.72 2.83
C ASN A 299 -9.55 4.35 2.76
N GLY A 300 -9.83 3.45 3.70
CA GLY A 300 -9.34 2.06 3.70
C GLY A 300 -9.80 1.24 2.50
N THR A 301 -10.93 1.60 1.88
CA THR A 301 -11.47 0.96 0.66
C THR A 301 -11.02 1.64 -0.65
N ILE A 302 -10.01 2.52 -0.57
CA ILE A 302 -9.42 3.21 -1.71
C ILE A 302 -7.91 2.99 -1.67
N TRP A 303 -7.43 2.06 -2.49
CA TRP A 303 -6.06 1.56 -2.49
C TRP A 303 -5.17 2.33 -3.45
N ARG A 304 -4.93 3.60 -3.14
CA ARG A 304 -3.93 4.39 -3.89
C ARG A 304 -2.54 3.85 -3.64
N TRP A 305 -1.71 3.74 -4.67
CA TRP A 305 -0.29 3.36 -4.56
C TRP A 305 0.52 4.23 -3.57
N ASN A 306 0.11 5.50 -3.43
CA ASN A 306 0.50 6.37 -2.33
C ASN A 306 -0.78 6.85 -1.64
N ARG A 307 -0.92 6.57 -0.35
CA ARG A 307 -2.16 6.83 0.39
C ARG A 307 -1.91 7.72 1.60
N PRO A 308 -2.58 8.88 1.71
CA PRO A 308 -2.61 9.61 2.96
C PRO A 308 -3.57 8.90 3.92
N LEU A 309 -3.17 8.83 5.19
CA LEU A 309 -3.92 8.23 6.28
C LEU A 309 -4.04 9.23 7.42
N ILE A 310 -5.14 9.13 8.17
CA ILE A 310 -5.26 9.77 9.48
C ILE A 310 -5.12 8.70 10.55
N GLY A 311 -4.15 8.89 11.44
CA GLY A 311 -3.96 8.09 12.64
C GLY A 311 -4.15 8.94 13.89
N PHE A 312 -4.08 8.30 15.04
CA PHE A 312 -4.16 8.96 16.34
C PHE A 312 -2.98 8.49 17.19
N SER A 313 -2.33 9.44 17.87
CA SER A 313 -1.31 9.15 18.87
C SER A 313 -1.97 8.58 20.15
N ASP A 314 -1.20 7.97 21.05
CA ASP A 314 -1.73 7.37 22.29
C ASP A 314 -2.49 8.37 23.19
N ASP A 315 -2.18 9.66 23.07
CA ASP A 315 -2.85 10.77 23.75
C ASP A 315 -4.12 11.26 23.03
N GLY A 316 -4.51 10.60 21.94
CA GLY A 316 -5.70 10.93 21.14
C GLY A 316 -5.50 12.05 20.13
N ARG A 317 -4.29 12.61 19.97
CA ARG A 317 -4.06 13.65 18.95
C ARG A 317 -4.05 13.06 17.53
N PRO A 318 -4.79 13.65 16.56
CA PRO A 318 -4.80 13.19 15.19
C PRO A 318 -3.49 13.52 14.49
N HIS A 319 -2.98 12.62 13.66
CA HIS A 319 -1.76 12.82 12.88
C HIS A 319 -1.91 12.30 11.46
N ILE A 320 -1.07 12.80 10.54
CA ILE A 320 -1.06 12.37 9.14
C ILE A 320 0.04 11.36 8.93
N ARG A 321 -0.27 10.29 8.20
CA ARG A 321 0.73 9.36 7.67
C ARG A 321 0.62 9.31 6.16
N ILE A 322 1.77 9.16 5.49
CA ILE A 322 1.83 8.73 4.10
C ILE A 322 2.22 7.25 4.10
N GLU A 323 1.41 6.45 3.44
CA GLU A 323 1.65 5.02 3.21
C GLU A 323 2.06 4.84 1.75
N HIS A 324 3.28 4.35 1.54
CA HIS A 324 3.89 4.09 0.24
C HIS A 324 3.84 2.59 -0.05
N ARG A 325 2.97 2.18 -1.00
CA ARG A 325 2.54 0.78 -1.19
C ARG A 325 3.06 0.14 -2.48
N VAL A 326 3.96 0.83 -3.17
CA VAL A 326 4.43 0.41 -4.51
C VAL A 326 5.46 -0.70 -4.46
N VAL A 327 6.05 -0.96 -3.30
CA VAL A 327 7.11 -1.95 -3.12
C VAL A 327 6.46 -3.33 -2.92
N PRO A 328 6.83 -4.36 -3.70
CA PRO A 328 6.44 -5.74 -3.43
C PRO A 328 7.11 -6.24 -2.15
N SER A 329 6.64 -7.39 -1.65
CA SER A 329 7.35 -8.08 -0.58
C SER A 329 8.71 -8.63 -1.06
N GLY A 330 9.74 -8.54 -0.20
CA GLY A 330 10.95 -9.37 -0.28
C GLY A 330 12.10 -8.89 -1.18
N PRO A 331 13.09 -9.77 -1.45
CA PRO A 331 13.12 -11.20 -1.06
C PRO A 331 13.63 -11.48 0.36
N SER A 332 14.16 -10.50 1.09
CA SER A 332 14.59 -10.67 2.49
C SER A 332 14.25 -9.46 3.36
N THR A 333 14.36 -9.63 4.68
CA THR A 333 14.21 -8.56 5.68
C THR A 333 15.21 -7.44 5.44
N LEU A 334 16.44 -7.78 5.02
CA LEU A 334 17.46 -6.81 4.65
C LEU A 334 17.08 -6.01 3.39
N ASP A 335 16.55 -6.66 2.37
CA ASP A 335 16.16 -6.00 1.11
C ASP A 335 15.00 -5.02 1.32
N VAL A 336 13.98 -5.41 2.07
CA VAL A 336 12.84 -4.51 2.36
C VAL A 336 13.26 -3.32 3.23
N VAL A 337 14.17 -3.51 4.18
CA VAL A 337 14.74 -2.40 4.97
C VAL A 337 15.65 -1.51 4.10
N ALA A 338 16.40 -2.08 3.16
CA ALA A 338 17.18 -1.30 2.20
C ALA A 338 16.27 -0.44 1.29
N ASN A 339 15.14 -1.00 0.85
CA ASN A 339 14.11 -0.25 0.12
C ASN A 339 13.54 0.90 0.97
N ALA A 340 13.26 0.67 2.25
CA ALA A 340 12.84 1.72 3.17
C ALA A 340 13.91 2.82 3.31
N ALA A 341 15.18 2.44 3.48
CA ALA A 341 16.29 3.39 3.60
C ALA A 341 16.46 4.25 2.34
N PHE A 342 16.34 3.64 1.16
CA PHE A 342 16.34 4.37 -0.12
C PHE A 342 15.19 5.36 -0.20
N TYR A 343 13.95 4.95 0.12
CA TYR A 343 12.78 5.82 0.13
C TYR A 343 12.92 6.99 1.10
N PHE A 344 13.25 6.75 2.37
CA PHE A 344 13.35 7.80 3.38
C PHE A 344 14.49 8.77 3.08
N GLY A 345 15.66 8.26 2.68
CA GLY A 345 16.78 9.09 2.29
C GLY A 345 16.44 9.98 1.11
N LEU A 346 15.88 9.42 0.04
CA LEU A 346 15.56 10.18 -1.17
C LEU A 346 14.46 11.21 -0.88
N LEU A 347 13.41 10.81 -0.17
CA LEU A 347 12.34 11.72 0.23
C LEU A 347 12.89 12.90 1.05
N HIS A 348 13.75 12.63 2.04
CA HIS A 348 14.31 13.66 2.90
C HIS A 348 15.21 14.63 2.12
N GLU A 349 16.03 14.13 1.19
CA GLU A 349 16.88 14.99 0.36
C GLU A 349 16.06 15.87 -0.57
N LEU A 350 15.02 15.32 -1.22
CA LEU A 350 14.16 16.10 -2.12
C LEU A 350 13.31 17.11 -1.33
N MET A 351 12.88 16.76 -0.11
CA MET A 351 12.25 17.69 0.83
C MET A 351 13.21 18.81 1.28
N ALA A 352 14.52 18.59 1.29
CA ALA A 352 15.49 19.62 1.66
C ALA A 352 15.89 20.51 0.47
N THR A 353 16.00 19.95 -0.73
CA THR A 353 16.70 20.60 -1.85
C THR A 353 15.82 21.01 -3.02
N GLU A 354 14.69 20.33 -3.25
CA GLU A 354 13.88 20.59 -4.44
C GLU A 354 12.68 21.49 -4.12
N SER A 355 12.64 22.68 -4.72
CA SER A 355 11.48 23.56 -4.66
C SER A 355 10.44 23.16 -5.70
N GLU A 356 9.20 22.93 -5.26
CA GLU A 356 8.03 22.63 -6.10
C GLU A 356 8.28 21.58 -7.22
N PRO A 357 8.82 20.39 -6.89
CA PRO A 357 9.18 19.37 -7.87
C PRO A 357 7.99 18.92 -8.73
N GLU A 358 6.76 18.97 -8.21
CA GLU A 358 5.51 18.71 -8.92
C GLU A 358 5.26 19.65 -10.11
N LYS A 359 5.86 20.85 -10.13
CA LYS A 359 5.80 21.77 -11.27
C LYS A 359 6.83 21.45 -12.34
N ARG A 360 7.91 20.76 -11.97
CA ARG A 360 9.05 20.42 -12.84
C ARG A 360 8.96 19.01 -13.44
N LEU A 361 8.16 18.13 -12.84
CA LEU A 361 7.75 16.85 -13.41
C LEU A 361 6.23 16.78 -13.49
N PRO A 362 5.63 17.03 -14.68
CA PRO A 362 4.19 16.98 -14.87
C PRO A 362 3.59 15.66 -14.37
N PHE A 363 2.41 15.72 -13.74
CA PHE A 363 1.77 14.54 -13.14
C PHE A 363 1.61 13.37 -14.13
N THR A 364 1.24 13.66 -15.38
CA THR A 364 1.11 12.64 -16.43
C THR A 364 2.42 11.91 -16.68
N ARG A 365 3.56 12.62 -16.68
CA ARG A 365 4.90 12.03 -16.83
C ARG A 365 5.31 11.21 -15.62
N CYS A 366 5.04 11.72 -14.41
CA CYS A 366 5.26 10.95 -13.18
C CYS A 366 4.46 9.63 -13.19
N LYS A 367 3.20 9.69 -13.60
CA LYS A 367 2.35 8.51 -13.79
C LYS A 367 2.90 7.58 -14.87
N ASP A 368 3.28 8.10 -16.04
CA ASP A 368 3.87 7.30 -17.12
C ASP A 368 5.16 6.59 -16.66
N ASN A 369 6.04 7.29 -15.94
CA ASN A 369 7.25 6.70 -15.38
C ASN A 369 6.93 5.52 -14.46
N PHE A 370 5.91 5.65 -13.60
CA PHE A 370 5.51 4.59 -12.67
C PHE A 370 5.09 3.33 -13.41
N TYR A 371 4.20 3.44 -14.41
CA TYR A 371 3.77 2.26 -15.18
C TYR A 371 4.88 1.69 -16.07
N ARG A 372 5.77 2.54 -16.60
CA ARG A 372 6.94 2.08 -17.37
C ARG A 372 7.93 1.32 -16.49
N ALA A 373 8.21 1.83 -15.28
CA ALA A 373 9.03 1.15 -14.29
C ALA A 373 8.40 -0.18 -13.83
N ALA A 374 7.08 -0.24 -13.67
CA ALA A 374 6.41 -1.50 -13.37
C ALA A 374 6.51 -2.51 -14.53
N TYR A 375 6.43 -2.04 -15.78
CA TYR A 375 6.49 -2.88 -16.97
C TYR A 375 7.90 -3.41 -17.27
N GLN A 376 8.93 -2.57 -17.13
CA GLN A 376 10.30 -2.83 -17.61
C GLN A 376 11.36 -2.80 -16.51
N GLY A 377 10.95 -2.67 -15.25
CA GLY A 377 11.88 -2.64 -14.11
C GLY A 377 12.97 -1.58 -14.29
N LEU A 378 14.22 -2.03 -14.11
CA LEU A 378 15.43 -1.22 -14.24
C LEU A 378 15.76 -0.81 -15.69
N ASP A 379 15.16 -1.45 -16.69
CA ASP A 379 15.35 -1.11 -18.10
C ASP A 379 14.45 0.05 -18.57
N ALA A 380 13.52 0.49 -17.72
CA ALA A 380 12.57 1.56 -18.05
C ALA A 380 13.28 2.88 -18.40
N GLN A 381 12.83 3.49 -19.50
CA GLN A 381 13.17 4.88 -19.84
C GLN A 381 12.16 5.82 -19.18
N VAL A 382 12.64 6.79 -18.42
CA VAL A 382 11.81 7.71 -17.63
C VAL A 382 12.22 9.16 -17.87
N MET A 383 11.30 10.08 -17.57
CA MET A 383 11.59 11.52 -17.50
C MET A 383 11.66 11.95 -16.03
N TRP A 384 12.80 12.44 -15.58
CA TRP A 384 12.96 13.00 -14.25
C TRP A 384 12.69 14.51 -14.22
N LEU A 385 13.08 15.17 -13.12
CA LEU A 385 12.93 16.62 -12.95
C LEU A 385 13.61 17.40 -14.08
N ASP A 386 13.02 18.53 -14.45
CA ASP A 386 13.51 19.43 -15.52
C ASP A 386 13.58 18.81 -16.92
N GLY A 387 12.84 17.72 -17.14
CA GLY A 387 12.79 17.05 -18.44
C GLY A 387 14.02 16.21 -18.76
N GLU A 388 14.85 15.88 -17.77
CA GLU A 388 15.94 14.91 -17.93
C GLU A 388 15.37 13.54 -18.30
N GLU A 389 15.67 13.02 -19.48
CA GLU A 389 15.24 11.68 -19.89
C GLU A 389 16.41 10.69 -19.80
N GLY A 390 16.13 9.46 -19.38
CA GLY A 390 17.15 8.41 -19.33
C GLY A 390 16.66 7.08 -18.79
N ASN A 391 17.56 6.10 -18.78
CA ASN A 391 17.33 4.81 -18.15
C ASN A 391 17.24 4.98 -16.62
N ILE A 392 16.28 4.29 -15.98
CA ILE A 392 16.04 4.45 -14.55
C ILE A 392 17.16 3.87 -13.68
N ALA A 393 17.86 2.83 -14.12
CA ALA A 393 19.03 2.30 -13.40
C ALA A 393 20.18 3.31 -13.40
N GLU A 394 20.49 3.91 -14.56
CA GLU A 394 21.50 4.96 -14.65
C GLU A 394 21.13 6.19 -13.82
N LEU A 395 19.86 6.59 -13.83
CA LEU A 395 19.35 7.68 -13.00
C LEU A 395 19.49 7.35 -11.50
N CYS A 396 19.18 6.11 -11.11
CA CYS A 396 19.37 5.64 -9.74
C CYS A 396 20.84 5.71 -9.32
N GLU A 397 21.74 5.14 -10.11
CA GLU A 397 23.18 5.09 -9.81
C GLU A 397 23.79 6.49 -9.73
N ARG A 398 23.53 7.34 -10.73
CA ARG A 398 24.22 8.63 -10.87
C ARG A 398 23.62 9.74 -10.01
N ARG A 399 22.33 9.66 -9.69
CA ARG A 399 21.59 10.76 -9.04
C ARG A 399 20.86 10.30 -7.78
N LEU A 400 19.98 9.31 -7.87
CA LEU A 400 19.03 9.04 -6.78
C LEU A 400 19.67 8.34 -5.57
N LEU A 401 20.61 7.40 -5.78
CA LEU A 401 21.36 6.76 -4.69
C LEU A 401 22.27 7.77 -3.96
N PRO A 402 23.04 8.63 -4.66
CA PRO A 402 23.74 9.74 -4.02
C PRO A 402 22.82 10.68 -3.24
N GLN A 403 21.66 11.05 -3.79
CA GLN A 403 20.68 11.89 -3.10
C GLN A 403 20.09 11.19 -1.88
N ALA A 404 19.75 9.90 -1.99
CA ALA A 404 19.25 9.12 -0.87
C ALA A 404 20.27 9.08 0.27
N ARG A 405 21.55 8.83 -0.05
CA ARG A 405 22.65 8.90 0.91
C ARG A 405 22.74 10.28 1.58
N ALA A 406 22.71 11.36 0.80
CA ALA A 406 22.76 12.72 1.34
C ALA A 406 21.58 13.02 2.28
N GLY A 407 20.39 12.53 1.94
CA GLY A 407 19.22 12.64 2.81
C GLY A 407 19.40 11.86 4.12
N LEU A 408 19.93 10.63 4.05
CA LEU A 408 20.26 9.86 5.26
C LEU A 408 21.34 10.54 6.12
N GLU A 409 22.35 11.17 5.50
CA GLU A 409 23.36 11.98 6.19
C GLU A 409 22.73 13.17 6.92
N ARG A 410 21.80 13.90 6.27
CA ARG A 410 21.06 15.01 6.91
C ARG A 410 20.20 14.56 8.08
N MET A 411 19.67 13.35 8.01
CA MET A 411 18.92 12.72 9.10
C MET A 411 19.82 12.20 10.24
N GLY A 412 21.14 12.29 10.10
CA GLY A 412 22.09 11.74 11.07
C GLY A 412 22.12 10.21 11.09
N MET A 413 21.74 9.57 9.98
CA MET A 413 21.63 8.11 9.84
C MET A 413 22.77 7.48 9.04
N ALA A 414 23.68 8.28 8.47
CA ALA A 414 24.90 7.75 7.86
C ALA A 414 25.92 7.35 8.92
N ARG A 415 26.67 6.28 8.67
CA ARG A 415 27.84 5.94 9.50
C ARG A 415 28.86 7.09 9.38
N PRO A 416 29.44 7.55 10.51
CA PRO A 416 30.44 8.64 10.51
C PRO A 416 31.70 8.32 9.71
#